data_AF-A0A7C7K9Z5-F1
#
_entry.id   AF-A0A7C7K9Z5-F1
#
_cell.length_a   1.000
_cell.length_b   1.000
_cell.length_c   1.000
_cell.angle_alpha   90.00
_cell.angle_beta   90.00
_cell.angle_gamma   90.00
#
_symmetry.space_group_name_H-M   'P 1'
#
loop_
_entity.id
_entity.type
_entity.pdbx_description
1 polymer ?
#
loop_
_entity_poly.entity_id
_entity_poly.type
_entity_poly.pdbx_seq_one_letter_code
_entity_poly.pdbx_strand_id
1 'polypeptide(L)'
;APIVLMDVGDNIGAGSSADSTHILAEAQRLGIEGYLQTLYDPASVQKCLEAGVGSNVSLKVGGKTDHLHGSPIPIGGKVRTLFNGKFEDHRPTHGGFRFYDGGLTAVVDTTDGHTIVLTSLRCGNTSLEQMYSAGVDPTKYRIVVAKGVVSPRPAYQPIAKEIILVNTPGVTTSDLEYFEYHRRRGSLFPFDRDADYLPSRQNQ
;
A
#
# COMPACT_ATOMS: atom_id res chain seq x y z
N ALA A 1 13.88 -11.01 -9.79
CA ALA A 1 13.68 -10.38 -8.47
C ALA A 1 13.21 -8.95 -8.69
N PRO A 2 12.05 -8.55 -8.13
CA PRO A 2 11.47 -7.21 -8.26
C PRO A 2 12.26 -6.13 -7.52
N ILE A 3 12.10 -4.88 -7.95
CA ILE A 3 12.30 -3.70 -7.09
C ILE A 3 11.06 -3.54 -6.23
N VAL A 4 11.23 -3.41 -4.92
CA VAL A 4 10.12 -3.17 -3.99
C VAL A 4 10.09 -1.70 -3.62
N LEU A 5 8.99 -1.04 -3.97
CA LEU A 5 8.73 0.35 -3.60
C LEU A 5 7.90 0.38 -2.33
N MET A 6 8.46 0.96 -1.27
CA MET A 6 7.77 1.17 -0.01
C MET A 6 7.04 2.52 -0.04
N ASP A 7 5.72 2.46 -0.12
CA ASP A 7 4.83 3.63 -0.11
C ASP A 7 4.75 4.17 1.32
N VAL A 8 5.57 5.19 1.62
CA VAL A 8 5.72 5.75 2.98
C VAL A 8 4.48 6.51 3.40
N GLY A 9 3.89 7.31 2.50
CA GLY A 9 2.70 8.10 2.73
C GLY A 9 1.46 7.29 3.07
N ASP A 10 1.42 6.02 2.64
CA ASP A 10 0.31 5.09 2.87
C ASP A 10 0.69 3.86 3.71
N ASN A 11 1.27 4.07 4.89
CA ASN A 11 1.60 3.02 5.85
C ASN A 11 0.37 2.55 6.64
N ILE A 12 -0.17 1.40 6.25
CA ILE A 12 -1.37 0.79 6.85
C ILE A 12 -1.21 0.52 8.36
N GLY A 13 -0.02 0.09 8.79
CA GLY A 13 0.27 -0.15 10.21
C GLY A 13 0.29 1.11 11.07
N ALA A 14 0.41 2.28 10.44
CA ALA A 14 0.31 3.59 11.10
C ALA A 14 -1.07 4.25 10.94
N GLY A 15 -2.08 3.50 10.47
CA GLY A 15 -3.48 3.95 10.38
C GLY A 15 -3.88 4.55 9.04
N SER A 16 -3.08 4.34 7.99
CA SER A 16 -3.38 4.87 6.66
C SER A 16 -4.55 4.17 5.94
N SER A 17 -5.02 4.77 4.84
CA SER A 17 -6.21 4.37 4.09
C SER A 17 -6.06 3.06 3.31
N ALA A 18 -4.83 2.65 2.97
CA ALA A 18 -4.48 1.51 2.12
C ALA A 18 -4.87 1.67 0.63
N ASP A 19 -5.25 2.87 0.20
CA ASP A 19 -5.76 3.12 -1.16
C ASP A 19 -4.94 4.12 -1.98
N SER A 20 -3.70 4.42 -1.57
CA SER A 20 -2.84 5.38 -2.28
C SER A 20 -2.51 4.99 -3.71
N THR A 21 -2.69 5.97 -4.60
CA THR A 21 -2.55 5.86 -6.05
C THR A 21 -1.36 6.64 -6.62
N HIS A 22 -0.61 7.38 -5.80
CA HIS A 22 0.50 8.23 -6.25
C HIS A 22 1.52 7.47 -7.10
N ILE A 23 1.92 6.28 -6.66
CA ILE A 23 2.89 5.46 -7.39
C ILE A 23 2.28 4.87 -8.67
N LEU A 24 1.01 4.44 -8.62
CA LEU A 24 0.29 3.92 -9.80
C LEU A 24 0.18 4.98 -10.90
N ALA A 25 -0.18 6.21 -10.52
CA ALA A 25 -0.31 7.33 -11.44
C ALA A 25 1.01 7.60 -12.18
N GLU A 26 2.13 7.62 -11.46
CA GLU A 26 3.46 7.80 -12.06
C GLU A 26 3.89 6.61 -12.90
N ALA A 27 3.58 5.37 -12.47
CA ALA A 27 3.87 4.17 -13.26
C ALA A 27 3.13 4.19 -14.60
N GLN A 28 1.85 4.60 -14.63
CA GLN A 28 1.09 4.79 -15.87
C GLN A 28 1.68 5.92 -16.73
N ARG A 29 1.98 7.07 -16.12
CA ARG A 29 2.56 8.24 -16.82
C ARG A 29 3.89 7.91 -17.50
N LEU A 30 4.70 7.07 -16.87
CA LEU A 30 6.00 6.64 -17.36
C LEU A 30 5.93 5.41 -18.29
N GLY A 31 4.75 4.81 -18.48
CA GLY A 31 4.59 3.61 -19.31
C GLY A 31 5.31 2.38 -18.74
N ILE A 32 5.36 2.24 -17.42
CA ILE A 32 6.01 1.10 -16.76
C ILE A 32 5.14 -0.14 -16.93
N GLU A 33 5.72 -1.23 -17.42
CA GLU A 33 5.09 -2.56 -17.42
C GLU A 33 5.64 -3.47 -16.31
N GLY A 34 4.90 -4.52 -15.97
CA GLY A 34 5.32 -5.48 -14.94
C GLY A 34 5.22 -4.90 -13.53
N TYR A 35 4.17 -4.14 -13.27
CA TYR A 35 3.88 -3.46 -12.01
C TYR A 35 2.84 -4.23 -11.19
N LEU A 36 3.06 -4.38 -9.88
CA LEU A 36 2.11 -5.00 -8.95
C LEU A 36 1.82 -4.07 -7.76
N GLN A 37 0.54 -3.86 -7.46
CA GLN A 37 0.12 -3.10 -6.28
C GLN A 37 -1.19 -3.62 -5.68
N THR A 38 -1.30 -3.60 -4.35
CA THR A 38 -2.57 -3.76 -3.63
C THR A 38 -3.25 -2.41 -3.37
N LEU A 39 -4.58 -2.35 -3.50
CA LEU A 39 -5.40 -1.19 -3.17
C LEU A 39 -6.64 -1.61 -2.38
N TYR A 40 -6.92 -0.94 -1.26
CA TYR A 40 -8.22 -1.01 -0.61
C TYR A 40 -9.26 -0.28 -1.46
N ASP A 41 -10.20 -1.03 -2.04
CA ASP A 41 -11.24 -0.46 -2.89
C ASP A 41 -12.47 -1.39 -2.99
N PRO A 42 -13.34 -1.39 -1.95
CA PRO A 42 -14.51 -2.26 -1.91
C PRO A 42 -15.46 -2.06 -3.10
N ALA A 43 -15.58 -0.83 -3.59
CA ALA A 43 -16.46 -0.51 -4.72
C ALA A 43 -15.96 -1.14 -6.03
N SER A 44 -14.64 -1.13 -6.28
CA SER A 44 -14.08 -1.77 -7.46
C SER A 44 -14.06 -3.29 -7.35
N VAL A 45 -13.86 -3.85 -6.14
CA VAL A 45 -14.05 -5.29 -5.88
C VAL A 45 -15.45 -5.73 -6.27
N GLN A 46 -16.48 -4.99 -5.84
CA GLN A 46 -17.87 -5.32 -6.13
C GLN A 46 -18.16 -5.33 -7.63
N LYS A 47 -17.63 -4.36 -8.39
CA LYS A 47 -17.73 -4.35 -9.85
C LYS A 47 -17.03 -5.54 -10.51
N CYS A 48 -15.90 -5.98 -9.97
CA CYS A 48 -15.21 -7.18 -10.46
C CYS A 48 -16.02 -8.45 -10.16
N LEU A 49 -16.66 -8.53 -8.99
CA LEU A 49 -17.55 -9.63 -8.63
C LEU A 49 -18.73 -9.73 -9.59
N GLU A 50 -19.40 -8.60 -9.86
CA GLU A 50 -20.54 -8.52 -10.78
C GLU A 50 -20.18 -8.89 -12.22
N ALA A 51 -18.99 -8.47 -12.67
CA ALA A 51 -18.49 -8.81 -14.01
C ALA A 51 -18.06 -10.29 -14.12
N GLY A 52 -17.52 -10.85 -13.05
CA GLY A 52 -17.02 -12.22 -12.99
C GLY A 52 -15.59 -12.40 -13.53
N VAL A 53 -14.96 -13.50 -13.11
CA VAL A 53 -13.63 -13.89 -13.57
C VAL A 53 -13.63 -14.09 -15.08
N GLY A 54 -12.60 -13.55 -15.76
CA GLY A 54 -12.45 -13.62 -17.20
C GLY A 54 -13.08 -12.46 -17.97
N SER A 55 -13.90 -11.64 -17.32
CA SER A 55 -14.55 -10.48 -17.96
C SER A 55 -13.63 -9.26 -18.02
N ASN A 56 -13.86 -8.42 -19.04
CA ASN A 56 -13.24 -7.12 -19.13
C ASN A 56 -13.96 -6.12 -18.22
N VAL A 57 -13.20 -5.26 -17.54
CA VAL A 57 -13.69 -4.21 -16.65
C VAL A 57 -13.01 -2.88 -16.96
N SER A 58 -13.74 -1.79 -16.74
CA SER A 58 -13.20 -0.43 -16.70
C SER A 58 -13.54 0.18 -15.35
N LEU A 59 -12.52 0.55 -14.59
CA LEU A 59 -12.62 0.92 -13.19
C LEU A 59 -11.91 2.25 -12.94
N LYS A 60 -12.26 2.92 -11.84
CA LYS A 60 -11.44 3.96 -11.23
C LYS A 60 -11.05 3.45 -9.85
N VAL A 61 -9.76 3.18 -9.63
CA VAL A 61 -9.26 2.46 -8.45
C VAL A 61 -8.48 3.35 -7.50
N GLY A 62 -8.57 3.05 -6.20
CA GLY A 62 -7.87 3.76 -5.13
C GLY A 62 -8.24 5.24 -4.99
N GLY A 63 -7.62 5.95 -4.05
CA GLY A 63 -7.80 7.40 -3.82
C GLY A 63 -9.24 7.81 -3.50
N LYS A 64 -10.01 6.96 -2.82
CA LYS A 64 -11.44 7.18 -2.51
C LYS A 64 -11.67 7.54 -1.04
N THR A 65 -10.70 7.28 -0.18
CA THR A 65 -10.82 7.47 1.27
C THR A 65 -10.68 8.94 1.67
N ASP A 66 -9.71 9.65 1.07
CA ASP A 66 -9.43 11.06 1.33
C ASP A 66 -8.75 11.71 0.10
N HIS A 67 -8.29 12.96 0.27
CA HIS A 67 -7.60 13.72 -0.78
C HIS A 67 -6.06 13.68 -0.67
N LEU A 68 -5.50 12.99 0.33
CA LEU A 68 -4.06 12.95 0.60
C LEU A 68 -3.37 11.76 -0.09
N HIS A 69 -4.12 10.70 -0.42
CA HIS A 69 -3.61 9.47 -1.05
C HIS A 69 -3.78 9.43 -2.58
N GLY A 70 -3.94 10.60 -3.19
CA GLY A 70 -4.09 10.75 -4.64
C GLY A 70 -5.55 10.66 -5.09
N SER A 71 -5.75 10.66 -6.41
CA SER A 71 -7.09 10.62 -7.04
C SER A 71 -7.38 9.23 -7.61
N PRO A 72 -8.65 8.83 -7.74
CA PRO A 72 -9.00 7.55 -8.36
C PRO A 72 -8.44 7.42 -9.78
N ILE A 73 -7.68 6.36 -10.03
CA ILE A 73 -6.96 6.14 -11.29
C ILE A 73 -7.77 5.25 -12.23
N PRO A 74 -8.01 5.68 -13.49
CA PRO A 74 -8.68 4.84 -14.47
C PRO A 74 -7.79 3.64 -14.85
N ILE A 75 -8.37 2.45 -14.77
CA ILE A 75 -7.76 1.22 -15.28
C ILE A 75 -8.76 0.50 -16.19
N GLY A 76 -8.25 -0.15 -17.23
CA GLY A 76 -8.99 -1.09 -18.07
C GLY A 76 -8.26 -2.43 -18.08
N GLY A 77 -8.99 -3.54 -17.98
CA GLY A 77 -8.35 -4.83 -17.82
C GLY A 77 -9.29 -6.00 -17.71
N LYS A 78 -8.73 -7.16 -17.38
CA LYS A 78 -9.45 -8.43 -17.22
C LYS A 78 -9.41 -8.85 -15.75
N VAL A 79 -10.56 -9.28 -15.22
CA VAL A 79 -10.63 -9.90 -13.89
C VAL A 79 -9.94 -11.26 -13.95
N ARG A 80 -8.75 -11.38 -13.34
CA ARG A 80 -7.96 -12.61 -13.32
C ARG A 80 -8.51 -13.62 -12.31
N THR A 81 -8.74 -13.18 -11.08
CA THR A 81 -9.22 -14.03 -9.98
C THR A 81 -10.15 -13.27 -9.04
N LEU A 82 -11.02 -14.01 -8.36
CA LEU A 82 -11.76 -13.57 -7.19
C LEU A 82 -11.43 -14.51 -6.03
N PHE A 83 -11.16 -13.95 -4.86
CA PHE A 83 -10.69 -14.66 -3.68
C PHE A 83 -11.42 -14.12 -2.44
N ASN A 84 -11.68 -14.98 -1.44
CA ASN A 84 -12.44 -14.59 -0.25
C ASN A 84 -11.66 -13.69 0.72
N GLY A 85 -10.36 -13.48 0.50
CA GLY A 85 -9.50 -12.60 1.30
C GLY A 85 -8.80 -13.25 2.47
N LYS A 86 -9.15 -14.50 2.82
CA LYS A 86 -8.66 -15.18 4.02
C LYS A 86 -7.45 -16.04 3.73
N PHE A 87 -6.31 -15.69 4.31
CA PHE A 87 -5.06 -16.41 4.11
C PHE A 87 -4.29 -16.60 5.41
N GLU A 88 -3.37 -17.54 5.38
CA GLU A 88 -2.55 -17.94 6.51
C GLU A 88 -1.07 -17.76 6.19
N ASP A 89 -0.30 -17.14 7.09
CA ASP A 89 1.17 -17.12 7.01
C ASP A 89 1.76 -18.05 8.08
N HIS A 90 2.47 -19.07 7.62
CA HIS A 90 3.13 -20.04 8.50
C HIS A 90 4.52 -19.56 8.97
N ARG A 91 5.02 -18.45 8.43
CA ARG A 91 6.33 -17.88 8.78
C ARG A 91 6.20 -16.97 10.00
N PRO A 92 7.27 -16.77 10.79
CA PRO A 92 7.26 -15.85 11.94
C PRO A 92 7.31 -14.37 11.50
N THR A 93 6.51 -14.00 10.50
CA THR A 93 6.39 -12.64 9.98
C THR A 93 5.48 -11.83 10.91
N HIS A 94 5.77 -10.53 11.07
CA HIS A 94 4.92 -9.60 11.83
C HIS A 94 4.55 -10.12 13.25
N GLY A 95 5.56 -10.55 14.01
CA GLY A 95 5.36 -11.06 15.38
C GLY A 95 4.68 -12.43 15.45
N GLY A 96 4.67 -13.19 14.34
CA GLY A 96 4.02 -14.50 14.26
C GLY A 96 2.50 -14.42 14.06
N PHE A 97 1.99 -13.25 13.65
CA PHE A 97 0.58 -13.11 13.29
C PHE A 97 0.28 -13.98 12.06
N ARG A 98 -0.76 -14.81 12.18
CA ARG A 98 -0.95 -15.98 11.32
C ARG A 98 -2.15 -15.87 10.38
N PHE A 99 -3.30 -15.39 10.85
CA PHE A 99 -4.55 -15.41 10.09
C PHE A 99 -4.97 -14.01 9.66
N TYR A 100 -5.04 -13.78 8.35
CA TYR A 100 -5.34 -12.48 7.77
C TYR A 100 -6.69 -12.51 7.05
N ASP A 101 -7.32 -11.35 6.93
CA ASP A 101 -8.56 -11.18 6.18
C ASP A 101 -8.54 -9.85 5.43
N GLY A 102 -8.40 -9.92 4.10
CA GLY A 102 -8.53 -8.77 3.20
C GLY A 102 -9.95 -8.56 2.67
N GLY A 103 -10.92 -9.37 3.12
CA GLY A 103 -12.24 -9.45 2.54
C GLY A 103 -12.21 -9.90 1.07
N LEU A 104 -13.37 -9.90 0.42
CA LEU A 104 -13.47 -10.20 -1.00
C LEU A 104 -12.39 -9.42 -1.78
N THR A 105 -11.59 -10.15 -2.54
CA THR A 105 -10.41 -9.65 -3.21
C THR A 105 -10.52 -9.98 -4.70
N ALA A 106 -10.25 -9.00 -5.54
CA ALA A 106 -10.22 -9.15 -6.98
C ALA A 106 -8.82 -8.84 -7.52
N VAL A 107 -8.31 -9.69 -8.41
CA VAL A 107 -7.07 -9.40 -9.15
C VAL A 107 -7.45 -8.98 -10.55
N VAL A 108 -6.96 -7.82 -10.98
CA VAL A 108 -7.20 -7.27 -12.31
C VAL A 108 -5.87 -7.13 -13.04
N ASP A 109 -5.78 -7.72 -14.22
CA ASP A 109 -4.69 -7.50 -15.15
C ASP A 109 -5.07 -6.40 -16.12
N THR A 110 -4.33 -5.31 -16.08
CA THR A 110 -4.64 -4.13 -16.86
C THR A 110 -4.03 -4.22 -18.26
N THR A 111 -4.61 -3.50 -19.21
CA THR A 111 -4.15 -3.46 -20.60
C THR A 111 -2.78 -2.79 -20.77
N ASP A 112 -2.34 -2.00 -19.79
CA ASP A 112 -1.04 -1.33 -19.71
C ASP A 112 0.01 -2.15 -18.91
N GLY A 113 -0.25 -3.44 -18.68
CA GLY A 113 0.76 -4.37 -18.14
C GLY A 113 0.97 -4.29 -16.63
N HIS A 114 -0.02 -3.79 -15.88
CA HIS A 114 -0.05 -3.82 -14.43
C HIS A 114 -0.94 -4.96 -13.92
N THR A 115 -0.70 -5.38 -12.69
CA THR A 115 -1.63 -6.21 -11.93
C THR A 115 -2.03 -5.47 -10.68
N ILE A 116 -3.32 -5.22 -10.51
CA ILE A 116 -3.90 -4.53 -9.36
C ILE A 116 -4.69 -5.54 -8.53
N VAL A 117 -4.32 -5.67 -7.26
CA VAL A 117 -5.01 -6.51 -6.28
C VAL A 117 -5.92 -5.62 -5.44
N LEU A 118 -7.22 -5.70 -5.67
CA LEU A 118 -8.24 -4.89 -5.00
C LEU A 118 -8.80 -5.65 -3.80
N THR A 119 -8.82 -5.04 -2.61
CA THR A 119 -9.34 -5.67 -1.38
C THR A 119 -10.57 -4.92 -0.84
N SER A 120 -11.52 -5.64 -0.22
CA SER A 120 -12.72 -5.02 0.38
C SER A 120 -12.58 -4.72 1.88
N LEU A 121 -11.54 -5.25 2.53
CA LEU A 121 -11.06 -4.83 3.85
C LEU A 121 -9.61 -4.35 3.74
N ARG A 122 -9.21 -3.47 4.65
CA ARG A 122 -7.81 -3.02 4.73
C ARG A 122 -6.95 -4.18 5.21
N CYS A 123 -5.92 -4.50 4.43
CA CYS A 123 -5.00 -5.59 4.72
C CYS A 123 -3.57 -5.15 4.42
N GLY A 124 -2.70 -5.21 5.43
CA GLY A 124 -1.30 -4.80 5.31
C GLY A 124 -0.49 -5.70 4.39
N ASN A 125 0.52 -5.13 3.72
CA ASN A 125 1.52 -5.92 2.99
C ASN A 125 2.57 -6.51 3.96
N THR A 126 2.12 -7.24 4.97
CA THR A 126 2.98 -7.87 5.98
C THR A 126 3.23 -9.34 5.71
N SER A 127 2.63 -9.91 4.67
CA SER A 127 2.84 -11.29 4.25
C SER A 127 2.76 -11.39 2.72
N LEU A 128 3.61 -12.23 2.13
CA LEU A 128 3.50 -12.58 0.70
C LEU A 128 2.34 -13.53 0.42
N GLU A 129 1.81 -14.22 1.45
CA GLU A 129 0.68 -15.12 1.31
C GLU A 129 -0.60 -14.39 0.87
N GLN A 130 -0.68 -13.07 1.09
CA GLN A 130 -1.70 -12.20 0.51
C GLN A 130 -1.73 -12.31 -1.02
N MET A 131 -0.56 -12.32 -1.65
CA MET A 131 -0.41 -12.39 -3.11
C MET A 131 -0.61 -13.82 -3.59
N TYR A 132 0.08 -14.78 -2.96
CA TYR A 132 0.03 -16.18 -3.37
C TYR A 132 -1.40 -16.75 -3.27
N SER A 133 -2.13 -16.43 -2.20
CA SER A 133 -3.52 -16.87 -2.02
C SER A 133 -4.48 -16.25 -3.06
N ALA A 134 -4.15 -15.07 -3.59
CA ALA A 134 -4.88 -14.46 -4.70
C ALA A 134 -4.45 -14.98 -6.09
N GLY A 135 -3.51 -15.94 -6.16
CA GLY A 135 -2.97 -16.49 -7.40
C GLY A 135 -1.91 -15.59 -8.07
N VAL A 136 -1.28 -14.69 -7.30
CA VAL A 136 -0.26 -13.74 -7.78
C VAL A 136 1.11 -14.14 -7.24
N ASP A 137 2.08 -14.33 -8.13
CA ASP A 137 3.48 -14.51 -7.75
C ASP A 137 4.24 -13.18 -7.87
N PRO A 138 4.52 -12.47 -6.75
CA PRO A 138 5.16 -11.17 -6.78
C PRO A 138 6.60 -11.21 -7.32
N THR A 139 7.24 -12.39 -7.38
CA THR A 139 8.62 -12.53 -7.88
C THR A 139 8.72 -12.34 -9.40
N LYS A 140 7.59 -12.43 -10.11
CA LYS A 140 7.49 -12.29 -11.58
C LYS A 140 7.36 -10.86 -12.07
N TYR A 141 7.22 -9.89 -11.16
CA TYR A 141 7.04 -8.48 -11.51
C TYR A 141 8.37 -7.75 -11.49
N ARG A 142 8.44 -6.64 -12.22
CA ARG A 142 9.58 -5.71 -12.22
C ARG A 142 9.51 -4.79 -11.01
N ILE A 143 8.30 -4.31 -10.69
CA ILE A 143 8.02 -3.44 -9.57
C ILE A 143 6.90 -4.04 -8.72
N VAL A 144 7.10 -4.05 -7.40
CA VAL A 144 6.08 -4.42 -6.42
C VAL A 144 5.96 -3.27 -5.43
N VAL A 145 4.75 -2.76 -5.23
CA VAL A 145 4.48 -1.74 -4.21
C VAL A 145 4.04 -2.42 -2.92
N ALA A 146 4.72 -2.06 -1.82
CA ALA A 146 4.37 -2.47 -0.47
C ALA A 146 4.08 -1.22 0.37
N LYS A 147 2.94 -1.21 1.05
CA LYS A 147 2.46 -0.07 1.83
C LYS A 147 3.02 -0.08 3.25
N GLY A 148 3.90 0.87 3.55
CA GLY A 148 4.59 1.01 4.84
C GLY A 148 6.12 1.02 4.76
N VAL A 149 6.77 1.23 5.92
CA VAL A 149 8.22 1.52 6.00
C VAL A 149 9.05 0.35 6.52
N VAL A 150 8.58 -0.28 7.61
CA VAL A 150 9.30 -1.36 8.31
C VAL A 150 8.49 -2.65 8.29
N SER A 151 7.18 -2.56 8.58
CA SER A 151 6.31 -3.73 8.69
C SER A 151 6.33 -4.67 7.47
N PRO A 152 6.40 -4.16 6.22
CA PRO A 152 6.49 -5.04 5.04
C PRO A 152 7.86 -5.70 4.84
N ARG A 153 8.94 -5.17 5.44
CA ARG A 153 10.32 -5.60 5.13
C ARG A 153 10.53 -7.10 5.32
N PRO A 154 10.12 -7.74 6.44
CA PRO A 154 10.38 -9.16 6.63
C PRO A 154 9.74 -10.06 5.57
N ALA A 155 8.59 -9.66 5.01
CA ALA A 155 7.93 -10.40 3.93
C ALA A 155 8.55 -10.13 2.56
N TYR A 156 8.89 -8.88 2.24
CA TYR A 156 9.26 -8.48 0.88
C TYR A 156 10.78 -8.46 0.63
N GLN A 157 11.61 -8.24 1.65
CA GLN A 157 13.07 -8.22 1.52
C GLN A 157 13.65 -9.54 0.97
N PRO A 158 13.16 -10.74 1.34
CA PRO A 158 13.67 -11.99 0.78
C PRO A 158 13.49 -12.15 -0.73
N ILE A 159 12.51 -11.47 -1.34
CA ILE A 159 12.25 -11.52 -2.78
C ILE A 159 12.78 -10.30 -3.54
N ALA A 160 13.11 -9.22 -2.84
CA ALA A 160 13.50 -7.95 -3.42
C ALA A 160 14.93 -8.01 -3.98
N LYS A 161 15.13 -7.48 -5.19
CA LYS A 161 16.45 -7.09 -5.68
C LYS A 161 16.97 -5.86 -4.91
N GLU A 162 16.06 -4.93 -4.65
CA GLU A 162 16.31 -3.69 -3.93
C GLU A 162 15.00 -3.20 -3.30
N ILE A 163 15.10 -2.55 -2.14
CA ILE A 163 13.98 -1.87 -1.49
C ILE A 163 14.24 -0.37 -1.54
N ILE A 164 13.29 0.39 -2.06
CA ILE A 164 13.34 1.85 -2.14
C ILE A 164 12.19 2.41 -1.30
N LEU A 165 12.52 3.26 -0.31
CA LEU A 165 11.52 4.05 0.40
C LEU A 165 11.11 5.22 -0.49
N VAL A 166 9.84 5.28 -0.87
CA VAL A 166 9.32 6.35 -1.73
C VAL A 166 8.66 7.39 -0.84
N ASN A 167 9.13 8.65 -0.92
CA ASN A 167 8.58 9.78 -0.17
C ASN A 167 7.23 10.24 -0.77
N THR A 168 6.23 9.36 -0.74
CA THR A 168 4.88 9.64 -1.21
C THR A 168 4.12 10.53 -0.23
N PRO A 169 3.23 11.42 -0.73
CA PRO A 169 2.25 12.10 0.12
C PRO A 169 1.27 11.11 0.75
N GLY A 170 0.68 11.50 1.88
CA GLY A 170 -0.34 10.71 2.58
C GLY A 170 -0.34 10.98 4.07
N VAL A 171 -1.31 10.41 4.80
CA VAL A 171 -1.47 10.67 6.25
C VAL A 171 -0.33 10.14 7.11
N THR A 172 0.55 9.31 6.53
CA THR A 172 1.70 8.71 7.22
C THR A 172 3.04 9.10 6.61
N THR A 173 3.06 10.16 5.79
CA THR A 173 4.32 10.67 5.22
C THR A 173 5.35 10.99 6.31
N SER A 174 6.63 10.80 5.98
CA SER A 174 7.75 11.19 6.85
C SER A 174 8.09 12.67 6.72
N ASP A 175 7.47 13.38 5.77
CA ASP A 175 7.59 14.83 5.64
C ASP A 175 6.71 15.54 6.68
N LEU A 176 7.35 16.03 7.73
CA LEU A 176 6.66 16.74 8.80
C LEU A 176 6.15 18.13 8.36
N GLU A 177 6.68 18.71 7.29
CA GLU A 177 6.19 20.00 6.78
C GLU A 177 4.89 19.85 5.97
N TYR A 178 4.52 18.62 5.64
CA TYR A 178 3.30 18.31 4.90
C TYR A 178 2.01 18.61 5.67
N PHE A 179 2.05 18.57 7.00
CA PHE A 179 0.86 18.70 7.84
C PHE A 179 0.71 20.09 8.46
N GLU A 180 -0.53 20.55 8.58
CA GLU A 180 -0.87 21.70 9.43
C GLU A 180 -1.11 21.23 10.87
N TYR A 181 -0.36 21.76 11.83
CA TYR A 181 -0.47 21.40 13.25
C TYR A 181 -1.10 22.51 14.08
N HIS A 182 -2.25 22.25 14.69
CA HIS A 182 -2.95 23.24 15.53
C HIS A 182 -2.60 23.20 17.03
N ARG A 183 -2.15 22.04 17.56
CA ARG A 183 -1.89 21.83 19.00
C ARG A 183 -0.50 21.26 19.29
N ARG A 184 0.47 21.60 18.45
CA ARG A 184 1.87 21.22 18.63
C ARG A 184 2.50 22.07 19.74
N ARG A 185 3.40 21.47 20.53
CA ARG A 185 4.23 22.21 21.50
C ARG A 185 5.16 23.18 20.75
N GLY A 186 5.41 24.36 21.33
CA GLY A 186 6.29 25.38 20.75
C GLY A 186 7.72 24.88 20.53
N SER A 187 8.44 24.58 21.62
CA SER A 187 9.75 23.93 21.59
C SER A 187 9.61 22.47 21.16
N LEU A 188 9.85 22.22 19.86
CA LEU A 188 9.83 20.89 19.26
C LEU A 188 10.58 20.88 17.92
N PHE A 189 11.76 20.28 17.90
CA PHE A 189 12.48 19.92 16.69
C PHE A 189 11.69 18.89 15.86
N PRO A 190 11.66 18.98 14.51
CA PRO A 190 12.39 19.92 13.65
C PRO A 190 11.67 21.25 13.36
N PHE A 191 10.47 21.46 13.89
CA PHE A 191 9.68 22.66 13.61
C PHE A 191 10.21 23.92 14.30
N ASP A 192 10.87 23.75 15.44
CA ASP A 192 11.69 24.76 16.10
C ASP A 192 13.14 24.24 16.09
N ARG A 193 14.02 24.97 15.39
CA ARG A 193 15.43 24.59 15.25
C ARG A 193 16.23 24.88 16.51
N ASP A 194 15.71 25.75 17.38
CA ASP A 194 16.32 26.16 18.64
C ASP A 194 15.68 25.42 19.84
N ALA A 195 14.92 24.34 19.58
CA ALA A 195 14.25 23.57 20.61
C ALA A 195 15.24 23.03 21.66
N ASP A 196 15.00 23.39 22.92
CA ASP A 196 15.76 22.91 24.07
C ASP A 196 15.04 21.73 24.76
N TYR A 197 15.80 20.66 25.01
CA TYR A 197 15.35 19.43 25.67
C TYR A 197 16.09 19.15 26.98
N LEU A 198 16.87 20.12 27.48
CA LEU A 198 17.56 19.96 28.74
C LEU A 198 16.54 19.63 29.84
N PRO A 199 16.76 18.54 30.61
CA PRO A 199 15.86 18.20 31.68
C PRO A 199 15.84 19.35 32.68
N SER A 200 14.67 19.95 32.89
CA SER A 200 14.48 20.94 33.93
C SER A 200 14.88 20.30 35.25
N ARG A 201 15.94 20.80 35.90
CA ARG A 201 16.22 20.45 37.30
C ARG A 201 15.04 20.93 38.12
N GLN A 202 14.09 20.05 38.41
CA GLN A 202 13.14 20.30 39.48
C GLN A 202 13.97 20.26 40.76
N ASN A 203 14.15 21.44 41.38
CA ASN A 203 14.76 21.55 42.70
C ASN A 203 13.97 20.65 43.68
N GLN A 204 14.73 19.93 44.52
CA GLN A 204 14.26 19.25 45.73
C GLN A 204 13.44 20.17 46.62
#